data_AF-A0A832H5A6-F1
#
_entry.id   AF-A0A832H5A6-F1
#
_cell.length_a   1.000
_cell.length_b   1.000
_cell.length_c   1.000
_cell.angle_alpha   90.00
_cell.angle_beta   90.00
_cell.angle_gamma   90.00
#
_symmetry.space_group_name_H-M   'P 1'
#
loop_
_entity.id
_entity.type
_entity.pdbx_description
1 polymer ?
#
loop_
_entity_poly.entity_id
_entity_poly.type
_entity_poly.pdbx_seq_one_letter_code
_entity_poly.pdbx_strand_id
1 'polypeptide(L)'
;MNLKQFDWADWFETECSDLGRVADWVERYTKEFKPTLDSETWRTDYHNVFSKLPADVALTSTLLHEMLLTIQAEHPNSRQQRRFALAFERLGKFAGLEVNFSHLRGNYSASEVEPRDIPSDQLIAQSFCQIPDSGWRWVFGMVATFGLRSHEVFYLDTEELQQCGYMVAVKEGKTGQRLVWACYPEWVEAFDLRSPQFPQVTAKNHSDYTRRWCHYFQGRFSFTALDMRHAWAIRSLECNVPYALSAMQMGHSVTVHEKTYHRWIKRETHQRAFDAVMWREARPRPGQR
;
A
#
# COMPACT_ATOMS: atom_id res chain seq x y z
N MET A 1 0.30 -63.52 44.36
CA MET A 1 0.37 -62.78 43.08
C MET A 1 -0.58 -61.61 43.18
N ASN A 2 -0.06 -60.40 43.39
CA ASN A 2 -0.86 -59.19 43.48
C ASN A 2 -0.59 -58.40 42.19
N LEU A 3 -1.58 -58.36 41.30
CA LEU A 3 -1.51 -57.61 40.04
C LEU A 3 -1.52 -56.13 40.41
N LYS A 4 -0.37 -55.46 40.24
CA LYS A 4 -0.31 -54.00 40.34
C LYS A 4 -1.26 -53.41 39.30
N GLN A 5 -2.24 -52.63 39.77
CA GLN A 5 -3.14 -51.88 38.90
C GLN A 5 -2.31 -50.92 38.05
N PHE A 6 -2.62 -50.94 36.75
CA PHE A 6 -2.11 -49.99 35.77
C PHE A 6 -2.77 -48.64 36.03
N ASP A 7 -1.97 -47.64 36.42
CA ASP A 7 -2.41 -46.27 36.63
C ASP A 7 -2.22 -45.46 35.34
N TRP A 8 -3.31 -44.89 34.84
CA TRP A 8 -3.28 -44.03 33.66
C TRP A 8 -2.63 -42.66 33.92
N ALA A 9 -2.39 -42.31 35.20
CA ALA A 9 -1.69 -41.08 35.57
C ALA A 9 -0.21 -41.06 35.18
N ASP A 10 0.45 -42.24 35.09
CA ASP A 10 1.87 -42.36 34.72
C ASP A 10 2.15 -42.06 33.23
N TRP A 11 1.10 -41.98 32.39
CA TRP A 11 1.22 -41.73 30.94
C TRP A 11 0.89 -40.30 30.51
N PHE A 12 0.51 -39.42 31.44
CA PHE A 12 0.30 -37.99 31.14
C PHE A 12 1.49 -37.09 31.52
N GLU A 13 2.61 -37.66 32.00
CA GLU A 13 3.82 -36.89 32.29
C GLU A 13 4.80 -36.82 31.11
N THR A 14 4.39 -36.19 30.01
CA THR A 14 5.29 -35.62 28.98
C THR A 14 4.40 -34.71 28.11
N GLU A 15 4.42 -33.38 28.14
CA GLU A 15 5.52 -32.42 28.08
C GLU A 15 5.12 -31.14 28.84
N CYS A 16 5.54 -30.98 30.09
CA CYS A 16 5.65 -29.64 30.68
C CYS A 16 7.13 -29.26 30.59
N SER A 17 7.65 -29.09 29.36
CA SER A 17 8.90 -28.36 29.21
C SER A 17 8.66 -26.94 29.68
N ASP A 18 9.61 -26.30 30.37
CA ASP A 18 9.61 -24.87 30.71
C ASP A 18 9.24 -23.99 29.49
N LEU A 19 7.95 -23.85 29.21
CA LEU A 19 7.46 -22.99 28.13
C LEU A 19 7.66 -21.57 28.64
N GLY A 20 8.76 -20.95 28.20
CA GLY A 20 9.10 -19.58 28.54
C GLY A 20 7.90 -18.64 28.33
N ARG A 21 7.87 -17.54 29.10
CA ARG A 21 6.76 -16.60 29.00
C ARG A 21 6.74 -15.98 27.61
N VAL A 22 5.56 -15.56 27.18
CA VAL A 22 5.39 -14.80 25.92
C VAL A 22 6.38 -13.63 25.87
N ALA A 23 6.53 -12.89 26.95
CA ALA A 23 7.47 -11.77 27.02
C ALA A 23 8.91 -12.19 26.68
N ASP A 24 9.38 -13.30 27.25
CA ASP A 24 10.75 -13.79 27.06
C ASP A 24 10.98 -14.21 25.60
N TRP A 25 9.99 -14.90 25.00
CA TRP A 25 10.07 -15.31 23.59
C TRP A 25 10.00 -14.14 22.63
N VAL A 26 9.12 -13.17 22.90
CA VAL A 26 9.02 -11.94 22.10
C VAL A 26 10.31 -11.13 22.19
N GLU A 27 10.94 -11.04 23.36
CA GLU A 27 12.22 -10.36 23.53
C GLU A 27 13.32 -11.05 22.72
N ARG A 28 13.45 -12.39 22.83
CA ARG A 28 14.42 -13.18 22.05
C ARG A 28 14.20 -13.00 20.56
N TYR A 29 12.96 -13.15 20.09
CA TYR A 29 12.59 -12.96 18.68
C TYR A 29 12.92 -11.53 18.22
N THR A 30 12.65 -10.53 19.07
CA THR A 30 12.96 -9.13 18.78
C THR A 30 14.45 -8.90 18.60
N LYS A 31 15.28 -9.45 19.48
CA LYS A 31 16.74 -9.32 19.41
C LYS A 31 17.30 -9.90 18.12
N GLU A 32 16.74 -11.02 17.65
CA GLU A 32 17.22 -11.73 16.47
C GLU A 32 16.72 -11.11 15.15
N PHE A 33 15.42 -10.82 15.04
CA PHE A 33 14.82 -10.48 13.75
C PHE A 33 14.64 -8.98 13.52
N LYS A 34 14.52 -8.16 14.57
CA LYS A 34 14.37 -6.69 14.40
C LYS A 34 15.54 -6.07 13.61
N PRO A 35 16.81 -6.43 13.82
CA PRO A 35 17.93 -5.87 13.04
C PRO A 35 17.89 -6.24 11.55
N THR A 36 17.22 -7.33 11.19
CA THR A 36 17.16 -7.83 9.80
C THR A 36 16.00 -7.26 8.98
N LEU A 37 15.11 -6.49 9.63
CA LEU A 37 13.88 -5.99 9.03
C LEU A 37 13.88 -4.46 9.01
N ASP A 38 13.21 -3.87 8.02
CA ASP A 38 12.97 -2.43 8.06
C ASP A 38 12.09 -2.06 9.26
N SER A 39 12.29 -0.85 9.77
CA SER A 39 11.66 -0.38 11.01
C SER A 39 10.13 -0.37 10.94
N GLU A 40 9.55 -0.11 9.76
CA GLU A 40 8.10 -0.06 9.57
C GLU A 40 7.51 -1.47 9.50
N THR A 41 8.14 -2.40 8.78
CA THR A 41 7.75 -3.82 8.77
C THR A 41 7.84 -4.41 10.17
N TRP A 42 8.94 -4.19 10.89
CA TRP A 42 9.03 -4.63 12.29
C TRP A 42 7.88 -4.08 13.14
N ARG A 43 7.65 -2.76 13.08
CA ARG A 43 6.62 -2.10 13.87
C ARG A 43 5.22 -2.64 13.55
N THR A 44 4.89 -2.74 12.26
CA THR A 44 3.52 -3.01 11.80
C THR A 44 3.16 -4.49 11.73
N ASP A 45 4.11 -5.35 11.37
CA ASP A 45 3.87 -6.78 11.14
C ASP A 45 4.23 -7.65 12.35
N TYR A 46 5.06 -7.14 13.26
CA TYR A 46 5.49 -7.90 14.44
C TYR A 46 5.17 -7.20 15.75
N HIS A 47 5.77 -6.02 16.02
CA HIS A 47 5.63 -5.37 17.31
C HIS A 47 4.16 -5.11 17.70
N ASN A 48 3.37 -4.50 16.82
CA ASN A 48 1.95 -4.24 17.08
C ASN A 48 1.11 -5.52 17.22
N VAL A 49 1.57 -6.62 16.63
CA VAL A 49 0.90 -7.93 16.70
C VAL A 49 1.25 -8.61 18.03
N PHE A 50 2.52 -8.69 18.36
CA PHE A 50 3.01 -9.28 19.61
C PHE A 50 2.58 -8.51 20.84
N SER A 51 2.41 -7.17 20.76
CA SER A 51 1.88 -6.37 21.86
C SER A 51 0.42 -6.72 22.24
N LYS A 52 -0.26 -7.54 21.43
CA LYS A 52 -1.60 -8.05 21.74
C LYS A 52 -1.58 -9.38 22.48
N LEU A 53 -0.43 -10.05 22.57
CA LEU A 53 -0.30 -11.28 23.34
C LEU A 53 -0.18 -10.95 24.84
N PRO A 54 -0.79 -11.76 25.73
CA PRO A 54 -0.59 -11.63 27.16
C PRO A 54 0.86 -11.95 27.53
N ALA A 55 1.58 -10.99 28.13
CA ALA A 55 3.02 -11.08 28.34
C ALA A 55 3.45 -12.14 29.37
N ASP A 56 2.62 -12.36 30.40
CA ASP A 56 3.00 -13.08 31.62
C ASP A 56 2.62 -14.56 31.61
N VAL A 57 2.02 -15.04 30.53
CA VAL A 57 1.63 -16.45 30.37
C VAL A 57 2.66 -17.22 29.56
N ALA A 58 2.65 -18.55 29.70
CA ALA A 58 3.45 -19.45 28.87
C ALA A 58 3.05 -19.32 27.39
N LEU A 59 4.04 -19.28 26.49
CA LEU A 59 3.77 -19.32 25.06
C LEU A 59 3.43 -20.76 24.64
N THR A 60 2.17 -20.99 24.27
CA THR A 60 1.68 -22.31 23.83
C THR A 60 1.05 -22.23 22.44
N SER A 61 0.97 -23.37 21.74
CA SER A 61 0.25 -23.47 20.46
C SER A 61 -1.23 -23.13 20.63
N THR A 62 -1.84 -23.56 21.73
CA THR A 62 -3.22 -23.27 22.11
C THR A 62 -3.46 -21.77 22.28
N LEU A 63 -2.61 -21.06 23.01
CA LEU A 63 -2.73 -19.61 23.20
C LEU A 63 -2.72 -18.87 21.86
N LEU A 64 -1.77 -19.20 20.97
CA LEU A 64 -1.68 -18.58 19.66
C LEU A 64 -2.91 -18.88 18.80
N HIS A 65 -3.44 -20.10 18.88
CA HIS A 65 -4.64 -20.51 18.16
C HIS A 65 -5.88 -19.75 18.65
N GLU A 66 -6.12 -19.68 19.96
CA GLU A 66 -7.25 -18.96 20.56
C GLU A 66 -7.22 -17.48 20.19
N MET A 67 -6.06 -16.84 20.28
CA MET A 67 -5.89 -15.45 19.88
C MET A 67 -6.21 -15.22 18.39
N LEU A 68 -5.86 -16.17 17.51
CA LEU A 68 -6.19 -16.09 16.09
C LEU A 68 -7.68 -16.26 15.83
N LEU A 69 -8.37 -17.14 16.56
CA LEU A 69 -9.82 -17.29 16.47
C LEU A 69 -10.54 -15.99 16.84
N THR A 70 -10.10 -15.29 17.89
CA THR A 70 -10.62 -13.96 18.24
C THR A 70 -10.43 -12.95 17.10
N ILE A 71 -9.21 -12.84 16.55
CA ILE A 71 -8.92 -11.91 15.45
C ILE A 71 -9.71 -12.26 14.18
N GLN A 72 -9.90 -13.54 13.89
CA GLN A 72 -10.71 -13.99 12.76
C GLN A 72 -12.18 -13.61 12.94
N ALA A 73 -12.73 -13.74 14.15
CA ALA A 73 -14.10 -13.35 14.45
C ALA A 73 -14.32 -11.83 14.31
N GLU A 74 -13.36 -11.01 14.76
CA GLU A 74 -13.42 -9.55 14.67
C GLU A 74 -13.16 -9.03 13.26
N HIS A 75 -12.26 -9.67 12.51
CA HIS A 75 -11.74 -9.18 11.23
C HIS A 75 -11.63 -10.29 10.17
N PRO A 76 -12.76 -10.92 9.77
CA PRO A 76 -12.76 -12.05 8.85
C PRO A 76 -12.23 -11.67 7.47
N ASN A 77 -11.39 -12.52 6.89
CA ASN A 77 -10.75 -12.38 5.58
C ASN A 77 -10.06 -11.02 5.38
N SER A 78 -9.42 -10.52 6.44
CA SER A 78 -8.75 -9.22 6.43
C SER A 78 -7.23 -9.32 6.32
N ARG A 79 -6.59 -8.22 5.91
CA ARG A 79 -5.13 -8.08 6.01
C ARG A 79 -4.61 -8.23 7.44
N GLN A 80 -5.42 -7.89 8.44
CA GLN A 80 -5.06 -8.00 9.85
C GLN A 80 -5.01 -9.46 10.29
N GLN A 81 -6.05 -10.25 9.99
CA GLN A 81 -6.08 -11.70 10.23
C GLN A 81 -4.85 -12.38 9.62
N ARG A 82 -4.57 -12.13 8.33
CA ARG A 82 -3.42 -12.70 7.63
C ARG A 82 -2.09 -12.36 8.32
N ARG A 83 -1.93 -11.12 8.76
CA ARG A 83 -0.71 -10.63 9.41
C ARG A 83 -0.50 -11.29 10.76
N PHE A 84 -1.55 -11.38 11.58
CA PHE A 84 -1.49 -12.05 12.88
C PHE A 84 -1.13 -13.53 12.71
N ALA A 85 -1.79 -14.23 11.79
CA ALA A 85 -1.50 -15.63 11.51
C ALA A 85 -0.03 -15.85 11.12
N LEU A 86 0.53 -15.00 10.24
CA LEU A 86 1.93 -15.08 9.83
C LEU A 86 2.92 -14.79 10.97
N ALA A 87 2.67 -13.76 11.77
CA ALA A 87 3.55 -13.38 12.86
C ALA A 87 3.54 -14.42 13.99
N PHE A 88 2.36 -14.93 14.37
CA PHE A 88 2.23 -15.96 15.39
C PHE A 88 2.80 -17.31 14.92
N GLU A 89 2.60 -17.69 13.67
CA GLU A 89 3.23 -18.90 13.12
C GLU A 89 4.76 -18.80 13.16
N ARG A 90 5.33 -17.62 12.85
CA ARG A 90 6.77 -17.37 12.96
C ARG A 90 7.27 -17.42 14.40
N LEU A 91 6.56 -16.78 15.33
CA LEU A 91 6.92 -16.79 16.76
C LEU A 91 6.84 -18.21 17.35
N GLY A 92 5.77 -18.95 17.04
CA GLY A 92 5.60 -20.32 17.51
C GLY A 92 6.69 -21.26 16.99
N LYS A 93 6.99 -21.21 15.68
CA LYS A 93 8.09 -21.99 15.09
C LYS A 93 9.44 -21.62 15.70
N PHE A 94 9.68 -20.32 15.95
CA PHE A 94 10.89 -19.86 16.62
C PHE A 94 11.02 -20.40 18.05
N ALA A 95 9.89 -20.54 18.76
CA ALA A 95 9.84 -21.14 20.09
C ALA A 95 9.85 -22.68 20.09
N GLY A 96 9.99 -23.32 18.92
CA GLY A 96 9.97 -24.78 18.78
C GLY A 96 8.58 -25.41 18.90
N LEU A 97 7.51 -24.60 18.78
CA LEU A 97 6.13 -25.11 18.81
C LEU A 97 5.70 -25.65 17.45
N GLU A 98 5.02 -26.79 17.47
CA GLU A 98 4.34 -27.35 16.29
C GLU A 98 3.09 -26.52 15.95
N VAL A 99 3.26 -25.51 15.09
CA VAL A 99 2.18 -24.60 14.69
C VAL A 99 1.98 -24.55 13.17
N ASN A 100 0.73 -24.64 12.74
CA ASN A 100 0.30 -24.40 11.36
C ASN A 100 -1.04 -23.67 11.32
N PHE A 101 -0.99 -22.36 11.07
CA PHE A 101 -2.16 -21.49 11.03
C PHE A 101 -2.59 -21.12 9.59
N SER A 102 -2.21 -21.93 8.60
CA SER A 102 -2.57 -21.70 7.19
C SER A 102 -4.08 -21.54 6.99
N HIS A 103 -4.89 -22.35 7.68
CA HIS A 103 -6.36 -22.31 7.65
C HIS A 103 -6.95 -21.06 8.32
N LEU A 104 -6.26 -20.46 9.30
CA LEU A 104 -6.69 -19.23 10.00
C LEU A 104 -6.17 -17.96 9.33
N ARG A 105 -5.40 -18.06 8.24
CA ARG A 105 -4.80 -16.90 7.56
C ARG A 105 -5.82 -16.07 6.79
N GLY A 106 -6.97 -16.66 6.44
CA GLY A 106 -7.96 -16.06 5.54
C GLY A 106 -7.49 -16.01 4.10
N ASN A 107 -8.42 -15.70 3.18
CA ASN A 107 -8.14 -15.62 1.74
C ASN A 107 -7.91 -14.19 1.23
N TYR A 108 -7.70 -13.21 2.12
CA TYR A 108 -7.47 -11.80 1.74
C TYR A 108 -6.45 -11.67 0.61
N SER A 109 -6.90 -11.13 -0.52
CA SER A 109 -6.07 -10.70 -1.63
C SER A 109 -6.26 -9.22 -1.94
N ALA A 110 -5.16 -8.50 -2.16
CA ALA A 110 -5.22 -7.12 -2.66
C ALA A 110 -5.89 -7.02 -4.05
N SER A 111 -5.99 -8.14 -4.78
CA SER A 111 -6.68 -8.23 -6.07
C SER A 111 -8.19 -8.39 -5.97
N GLU A 112 -8.75 -8.78 -4.82
CA GLU A 112 -10.19 -9.03 -4.62
C GLU A 112 -10.96 -7.80 -4.11
N VAL A 113 -10.29 -6.66 -3.96
CA VAL A 113 -10.96 -5.40 -3.57
C VAL A 113 -12.00 -5.02 -4.63
N GLU A 114 -13.22 -4.73 -4.17
CA GLU A 114 -14.38 -4.24 -4.93
C GLU A 114 -14.02 -3.22 -6.01
N PRO A 115 -14.81 -3.13 -7.09
CA PRO A 115 -14.59 -2.14 -8.13
C PRO A 115 -14.47 -0.72 -7.57
N ARG A 116 -13.35 -0.04 -7.84
CA ARG A 116 -13.14 1.34 -7.41
C ARG A 116 -13.90 2.28 -8.36
N ASP A 117 -14.61 3.25 -7.79
CA ASP A 117 -15.16 4.37 -8.56
C ASP A 117 -14.05 5.39 -8.81
N ILE A 118 -13.44 5.32 -10.00
CA ILE A 118 -12.32 6.18 -10.37
C ILE A 118 -12.86 7.52 -10.87
N PRO A 119 -12.44 8.66 -10.28
CA PRO A 119 -12.92 9.96 -10.70
C PRO A 119 -12.49 10.29 -12.13
N SER A 120 -13.34 10.98 -12.88
CA SER A 120 -12.98 11.53 -14.19
C SER A 120 -12.02 12.70 -14.06
N ASP A 121 -11.25 12.98 -15.12
CA ASP A 121 -10.34 14.14 -15.16
C ASP A 121 -11.09 15.47 -14.97
N GLN A 122 -12.32 15.55 -15.49
CA GLN A 122 -13.20 16.71 -15.29
C GLN A 122 -13.57 16.88 -13.81
N LEU A 123 -13.95 15.79 -13.12
CA LEU A 123 -14.27 15.84 -11.69
C LEU A 123 -13.03 16.25 -10.88
N ILE A 124 -11.85 15.72 -11.20
CA ILE A 124 -10.59 16.09 -10.54
C ILE A 124 -10.31 17.59 -10.70
N ALA A 125 -10.43 18.12 -11.92
CA ALA A 125 -10.21 19.54 -12.19
C ALA A 125 -11.24 20.44 -11.48
N GLN A 126 -12.51 20.02 -11.42
CA GLN A 126 -13.54 20.74 -10.67
C GLN A 126 -13.26 20.74 -9.15
N SER A 127 -12.85 19.58 -8.61
CA SER A 127 -12.48 19.45 -7.20
C SER A 127 -11.28 20.31 -6.82
N PHE A 128 -10.29 20.46 -7.71
CA PHE A 128 -9.14 21.35 -7.48
C PHE A 128 -9.59 22.79 -7.17
N CYS A 129 -10.55 23.31 -7.95
CA CYS A 129 -11.07 24.67 -7.77
C CYS A 129 -11.81 24.89 -6.43
N GLN A 130 -12.26 23.81 -5.78
CA GLN A 130 -12.99 23.86 -4.51
C GLN A 130 -12.08 23.86 -3.29
N ILE A 131 -10.75 23.69 -3.46
CA ILE A 131 -9.80 23.61 -2.34
C ILE A 131 -9.42 25.03 -1.89
N PRO A 132 -9.77 25.44 -0.66
CA PRO A 132 -9.54 26.81 -0.21
C PRO A 132 -8.09 27.08 0.22
N ASP A 133 -7.42 26.09 0.83
CA ASP A 133 -6.03 26.24 1.28
C ASP A 133 -5.08 26.08 0.09
N SER A 134 -4.26 27.09 -0.17
CA SER A 134 -3.41 27.12 -1.36
C SER A 134 -2.31 26.05 -1.34
N GLY A 135 -1.77 25.72 -0.16
CA GLY A 135 -0.78 24.66 0.01
C GLY A 135 -1.38 23.28 -0.28
N TRP A 136 -2.54 22.97 0.31
CA TRP A 136 -3.25 21.72 0.01
C TRP A 136 -3.77 21.65 -1.42
N ARG A 137 -4.15 22.79 -2.01
CA ARG A 137 -4.54 22.87 -3.42
C ARG A 137 -3.37 22.55 -4.34
N TRP A 138 -2.19 23.11 -4.08
CA TRP A 138 -0.97 22.78 -4.83
C TRP A 138 -0.62 21.31 -4.67
N VAL A 139 -0.63 20.79 -3.44
CA VAL A 139 -0.39 19.37 -3.15
C VAL A 139 -1.37 18.45 -3.91
N PHE A 140 -2.66 18.83 -3.98
CA PHE A 140 -3.66 18.13 -4.77
C PHE A 140 -3.33 18.14 -6.26
N GLY A 141 -3.02 19.31 -6.82
CA GLY A 141 -2.67 19.48 -8.22
C GLY A 141 -1.44 18.67 -8.64
N MET A 142 -0.40 18.61 -7.79
CA MET A 142 0.78 17.77 -8.02
C MET A 142 0.46 16.28 -8.06
N VAL A 143 -0.34 15.79 -7.11
CA VAL A 143 -0.78 14.37 -7.10
C VAL A 143 -1.62 14.06 -8.33
N ALA A 144 -2.52 14.95 -8.72
CA ALA A 144 -3.37 14.79 -9.88
C ALA A 144 -2.58 14.77 -11.21
N THR A 145 -1.59 15.65 -11.34
CA THR A 145 -0.86 15.89 -12.61
C THR A 145 0.25 14.87 -12.86
N PHE A 146 0.92 14.44 -11.80
CA PHE A 146 2.07 13.53 -11.87
C PHE A 146 1.77 12.13 -11.30
N GLY A 147 0.53 11.84 -10.92
CA GLY A 147 0.13 10.51 -10.46
C GLY A 147 0.94 10.05 -9.24
N LEU A 148 1.26 10.96 -8.32
CA LEU A 148 2.11 10.72 -7.15
C LEU A 148 1.34 9.99 -6.05
N ARG A 149 2.04 9.39 -5.09
CA ARG A 149 1.43 9.01 -3.82
C ARG A 149 1.25 10.28 -2.99
N SER A 150 0.22 10.32 -2.17
CA SER A 150 -0.12 11.50 -1.36
C SER A 150 1.03 12.01 -0.47
N HIS A 151 1.96 11.14 -0.05
CA HIS A 151 3.14 11.54 0.71
C HIS A 151 4.35 11.91 -0.16
N GLU A 152 4.45 11.45 -1.41
CA GLU A 152 5.62 11.70 -2.27
C GLU A 152 5.75 13.18 -2.65
N VAL A 153 4.64 13.91 -2.67
CA VAL A 153 4.60 15.35 -2.96
C VAL A 153 5.50 16.20 -2.04
N PHE A 154 5.76 15.73 -0.82
CA PHE A 154 6.63 16.41 0.15
C PHE A 154 8.12 16.12 -0.06
N TYR A 155 8.47 15.28 -1.03
CA TYR A 155 9.83 14.82 -1.32
C TYR A 155 10.18 14.98 -2.80
N LEU A 156 9.66 16.02 -3.43
CA LEU A 156 9.88 16.32 -4.84
C LEU A 156 11.07 17.25 -5.04
N ASP A 157 11.80 17.01 -6.12
CA ASP A 157 12.51 18.06 -6.85
C ASP A 157 11.58 18.68 -7.89
N THR A 158 11.41 19.99 -7.82
CA THR A 158 10.58 20.75 -8.76
C THR A 158 11.39 21.77 -9.55
N GLU A 159 12.72 21.70 -9.53
CA GLU A 159 13.58 22.66 -10.24
C GLU A 159 13.25 22.72 -11.74
N GLU A 160 13.17 21.57 -12.42
CA GLU A 160 12.80 21.52 -13.84
C GLU A 160 11.40 22.11 -14.09
N LEU A 161 10.44 21.83 -13.20
CA LEU A 161 9.09 22.36 -13.29
C LEU A 161 9.06 23.89 -13.11
N GLN A 162 9.97 24.47 -12.33
CA GLN A 162 10.09 25.92 -12.19
C GLN A 162 10.75 26.56 -13.42
N GLN A 163 11.63 25.84 -14.12
CA GLN A 163 12.38 26.29 -15.29
C GLN A 163 11.65 26.04 -16.63
N CYS A 164 10.32 26.20 -16.67
CA CYS A 164 9.49 25.98 -17.86
C CYS A 164 9.35 24.51 -18.33
N GLY A 165 9.92 23.53 -17.63
CA GLY A 165 9.75 22.10 -17.91
C GLY A 165 8.39 21.52 -17.46
N TYR A 166 8.21 20.20 -17.67
CA TYR A 166 6.99 19.45 -17.33
C TYR A 166 7.28 18.16 -16.54
N MET A 167 8.39 18.14 -15.82
CA MET A 167 8.91 16.97 -15.12
C MET A 167 9.20 17.31 -13.65
N VAL A 168 8.99 16.33 -12.77
CA VAL A 168 9.44 16.36 -11.37
C VAL A 168 10.23 15.11 -11.04
N ALA A 169 11.19 15.24 -10.14
CA ALA A 169 11.91 14.08 -9.61
C ALA A 169 11.37 13.73 -8.22
N VAL A 170 11.01 12.47 -8.01
CA VAL A 170 10.72 11.96 -6.67
C VAL A 170 12.05 11.57 -6.04
N LYS A 171 12.48 12.30 -4.99
CA LYS A 171 13.78 12.09 -4.33
C LYS A 171 13.75 10.98 -3.29
N GLU A 172 12.62 10.84 -2.60
CA GLU A 172 12.41 9.85 -1.55
C GLU A 172 11.01 9.23 -1.62
N GLY A 173 10.90 7.99 -1.16
CA GLY A 173 9.62 7.29 -1.08
C GLY A 173 9.76 5.78 -1.10
N LYS A 174 8.64 5.07 -0.89
CA LYS A 174 8.61 3.60 -0.83
C LYS A 174 9.08 2.90 -2.11
N THR A 175 9.12 3.61 -3.24
CA THR A 175 9.45 3.03 -4.55
C THR A 175 10.71 3.59 -5.18
N GLY A 176 11.53 4.28 -4.38
CA GLY A 176 12.80 4.84 -4.84
C GLY A 176 12.66 6.05 -5.76
N GLN A 177 13.82 6.50 -6.22
CA GLN A 177 13.97 7.67 -7.06
C GLN A 177 13.50 7.42 -8.48
N ARG A 178 12.82 8.41 -9.05
CA ARG A 178 12.32 8.36 -10.43
C ARG A 178 11.93 9.74 -10.92
N LEU A 179 11.89 9.87 -12.23
CA LEU A 179 11.38 11.06 -12.91
C LEU A 179 9.95 10.81 -13.34
N VAL A 180 9.12 11.85 -13.30
CA VAL A 180 7.70 11.79 -13.63
C VAL A 180 7.32 13.00 -14.45
N TRP A 181 6.64 12.78 -15.58
CA TRP A 181 6.18 13.82 -16.49
C TRP A 181 4.69 14.08 -16.32
N ALA A 182 4.29 15.33 -16.54
CA ALA A 182 2.89 15.71 -16.58
C ALA A 182 2.20 15.06 -17.79
N CYS A 183 1.17 14.25 -17.55
CA CYS A 183 0.37 13.69 -18.65
C CYS A 183 -0.45 14.77 -19.37
N TYR A 184 -0.90 15.79 -18.63
CA TYR A 184 -1.54 17.01 -19.15
C TYR A 184 -0.69 18.23 -18.77
N PRO A 185 0.25 18.65 -19.64
CA PRO A 185 1.08 19.83 -19.42
C PRO A 185 0.28 21.09 -19.10
N GLU A 186 -0.92 21.24 -19.66
CA GLU A 186 -1.81 22.36 -19.41
C GLU A 186 -2.28 22.46 -17.94
N TRP A 187 -2.31 21.35 -17.19
CA TRP A 187 -2.61 21.38 -15.76
C TRP A 187 -1.49 22.00 -14.94
N VAL A 188 -0.24 21.97 -15.42
CA VAL A 188 0.89 22.65 -14.75
C VAL A 188 0.61 24.15 -14.66
N GLU A 189 0.12 24.74 -15.75
CA GLU A 189 -0.20 26.16 -15.80
C GLU A 189 -1.54 26.46 -15.12
N ALA A 190 -2.59 25.69 -15.43
CA ALA A 190 -3.93 25.93 -14.88
C ALA A 190 -4.00 25.78 -13.35
N PHE A 191 -3.16 24.92 -12.77
CA PHE A 191 -3.09 24.70 -11.32
C PHE A 191 -1.96 25.48 -10.63
N ASP A 192 -1.23 26.33 -11.36
CA ASP A 192 -0.09 27.11 -10.84
C ASP A 192 0.96 26.21 -10.13
N LEU A 193 1.33 25.09 -10.78
CA LEU A 193 2.23 24.10 -10.18
C LEU A 193 3.70 24.51 -10.22
N ARG A 194 4.05 25.49 -11.07
CA ARG A 194 5.41 26.06 -11.16
C ARG A 194 5.80 26.86 -9.92
N SER A 195 4.85 27.22 -9.08
CA SER A 195 5.06 27.97 -7.84
C SER A 195 4.87 27.03 -6.64
N PRO A 196 5.92 26.37 -6.12
CA PRO A 196 5.76 25.40 -5.04
C PRO A 196 5.09 26.01 -3.80
N GLN A 197 3.98 25.43 -3.38
CA GLN A 197 3.27 25.82 -2.16
C GLN A 197 3.02 24.59 -1.31
N PHE A 198 3.52 24.61 -0.08
CA PHE A 198 3.32 23.51 0.86
C PHE A 198 2.39 23.95 1.99
N PRO A 199 1.44 23.09 2.41
CA PRO A 199 0.68 23.35 3.62
C PRO A 199 1.63 23.36 4.83
N GLN A 200 1.30 24.15 5.84
CA GLN A 200 2.11 24.30 7.06
C GLN A 200 2.01 23.07 7.96
N VAL A 201 2.58 21.96 7.51
CA VAL A 201 2.52 20.66 8.17
C VAL A 201 3.86 19.95 8.17
N THR A 202 4.25 19.38 9.31
CA THR A 202 5.50 18.64 9.48
C THR A 202 5.22 17.20 9.82
N ALA A 203 5.82 16.21 9.13
CA ALA A 203 5.62 14.80 9.44
C ALA A 203 6.84 14.09 9.97
N LYS A 204 6.61 13.02 10.74
CA LYS A 204 7.70 12.13 11.18
C LYS A 204 8.04 11.04 10.15
N ASN A 205 7.09 10.67 9.28
CA ASN A 205 7.26 9.61 8.29
C ASN A 205 6.19 9.70 7.17
N HIS A 206 6.35 8.88 6.12
CA HIS A 206 5.43 8.80 4.99
C HIS A 206 3.97 8.54 5.38
N SER A 207 3.73 7.67 6.37
CA SER A 207 2.39 7.31 6.84
C SER A 207 1.69 8.50 7.52
N ASP A 208 2.45 9.33 8.22
CA ASP A 208 1.96 10.54 8.87
C ASP A 208 1.57 11.63 7.86
N TYR A 209 2.37 11.85 6.79
CA TYR A 209 1.95 12.71 5.67
C TYR A 209 0.66 12.21 5.00
N THR A 210 0.56 10.90 4.77
CA THR A 210 -0.66 10.30 4.21
C THR A 210 -1.87 10.55 5.11
N ARG A 211 -1.71 10.45 6.43
CA ARG A 211 -2.77 10.75 7.39
C ARG A 211 -3.18 12.21 7.38
N ARG A 212 -2.24 13.16 7.25
CA ARG A 212 -2.57 14.59 7.13
C ARG A 212 -3.38 14.88 5.89
N TRP A 213 -3.00 14.28 4.75
CA TRP A 213 -3.80 14.33 3.53
C TRP A 213 -5.22 13.83 3.80
N CYS A 214 -5.36 12.61 4.35
CA CYS A 214 -6.67 12.03 4.63
C CYS A 214 -7.51 12.91 5.53
N HIS A 215 -6.92 13.48 6.59
CA HIS A 215 -7.61 14.38 7.50
C HIS A 215 -8.07 15.66 6.80
N TYR A 216 -7.21 16.30 6.02
CA TYR A 216 -7.57 17.52 5.30
C TYR A 216 -8.64 17.27 4.24
N PHE A 217 -8.62 16.15 3.52
CA PHE A 217 -9.61 15.87 2.48
C PHE A 217 -10.82 15.05 2.95
N GLN A 218 -10.89 14.72 4.23
CA GLN A 218 -12.00 13.94 4.79
C GLN A 218 -13.33 14.63 4.52
N GLY A 219 -14.28 13.90 3.90
CA GLY A 219 -15.63 14.37 3.60
C GLY A 219 -15.72 15.46 2.52
N ARG A 220 -14.61 15.87 1.90
CA ARG A 220 -14.62 16.92 0.86
C ARG A 220 -14.93 16.37 -0.53
N PHE A 221 -14.48 15.15 -0.82
CA PHE A 221 -14.64 14.51 -2.12
C PHE A 221 -15.08 13.05 -1.97
N SER A 222 -15.72 12.50 -3.00
CA SER A 222 -16.16 11.10 -3.05
C SER A 222 -15.04 10.11 -3.37
N PHE A 223 -13.83 10.60 -3.65
CA PHE A 223 -12.68 9.80 -4.08
C PHE A 223 -11.45 10.07 -3.20
N THR A 224 -10.52 9.11 -3.19
CA THR A 224 -9.28 9.18 -2.42
C THR A 224 -8.07 9.57 -3.27
N ALA A 225 -6.94 9.88 -2.63
CA ALA A 225 -5.67 10.10 -3.34
C ALA A 225 -5.24 8.87 -4.16
N LEU A 226 -5.57 7.67 -3.67
CA LEU A 226 -5.29 6.44 -4.41
C LEU A 226 -6.12 6.39 -5.69
N ASP A 227 -7.39 6.78 -5.63
CA ASP A 227 -8.26 6.80 -6.81
C ASP A 227 -7.82 7.87 -7.83
N MET A 228 -7.30 9.02 -7.37
CA MET A 228 -6.63 9.99 -8.26
C MET A 228 -5.39 9.41 -8.94
N ARG A 229 -4.59 8.63 -8.20
CA ARG A 229 -3.44 7.92 -8.75
C ARG A 229 -3.87 6.87 -9.78
N HIS A 230 -5.01 6.19 -9.57
CA HIS A 230 -5.62 5.32 -10.58
C HIS A 230 -6.08 6.10 -11.80
N ALA A 231 -6.71 7.26 -11.62
CA ALA A 231 -7.12 8.12 -12.73
C ALA A 231 -5.91 8.56 -13.58
N TRP A 232 -4.79 8.93 -12.96
CA TRP A 232 -3.56 9.24 -13.70
C TRP A 232 -3.02 8.05 -14.49
N ALA A 233 -3.05 6.82 -13.94
CA ALA A 233 -2.61 5.63 -14.66
C ALA A 233 -3.44 5.41 -15.94
N ILE A 234 -4.77 5.57 -15.83
CA ILE A 234 -5.69 5.49 -16.97
C ILE A 234 -5.38 6.60 -17.98
N ARG A 235 -5.25 7.85 -17.51
CA ARG A 235 -4.92 9.01 -18.34
C ARG A 235 -3.61 8.84 -19.10
N SER A 236 -2.58 8.25 -18.49
CA SER A 236 -1.29 8.04 -19.14
C SER A 236 -1.39 7.18 -20.42
N LEU A 237 -2.37 6.25 -20.45
CA LEU A 237 -2.67 5.46 -21.64
C LEU A 237 -3.30 6.30 -22.75
N GLU A 238 -4.19 7.22 -22.37
CA GLU A 238 -4.85 8.16 -23.30
C GLU A 238 -3.83 9.14 -23.89
N CYS A 239 -2.80 9.53 -23.11
CA CYS A 239 -1.66 10.31 -23.57
C CYS A 239 -0.64 9.49 -24.39
N ASN A 240 -0.92 8.20 -24.68
CA ASN A 240 -0.01 7.28 -25.38
C ASN A 240 1.37 7.12 -24.73
N VAL A 241 1.47 7.31 -23.41
CA VAL A 241 2.70 6.99 -22.68
C VAL A 241 2.89 5.47 -22.73
N PRO A 242 4.05 4.98 -23.18
CA PRO A 242 4.33 3.55 -23.19
C PRO A 242 4.09 2.95 -21.80
N TYR A 243 3.37 1.84 -21.75
CA TYR A 243 2.92 1.23 -20.51
C TYR A 243 4.05 0.97 -19.50
N ALA A 244 5.19 0.49 -19.99
CA ALA A 244 6.38 0.27 -19.16
C ALA A 244 6.92 1.57 -18.55
N LEU A 245 6.83 2.70 -19.28
CA LEU A 245 7.20 4.02 -18.78
C LEU A 245 6.18 4.53 -17.77
N SER A 246 4.87 4.31 -17.97
CA SER A 246 3.85 4.64 -16.96
C SER A 246 4.10 3.88 -15.65
N ALA A 247 4.37 2.57 -15.73
CA ALA A 247 4.72 1.75 -14.57
C ALA A 247 5.98 2.28 -13.86
N MET A 248 7.03 2.61 -14.61
CA MET A 248 8.28 3.18 -14.09
C MET A 248 8.05 4.52 -13.39
N GLN A 249 7.29 5.44 -14.01
CA GLN A 249 6.94 6.75 -13.45
C GLN A 249 6.06 6.62 -12.20
N MET A 250 5.34 5.52 -12.04
CA MET A 250 4.60 5.19 -10.82
C MET A 250 5.43 4.37 -9.81
N GLY A 251 6.70 4.09 -10.10
CA GLY A 251 7.56 3.33 -9.20
C GLY A 251 7.07 1.88 -9.02
N HIS A 252 6.57 1.27 -10.08
CA HIS A 252 6.07 -0.10 -10.07
C HIS A 252 6.80 -0.94 -11.12
N SER A 253 6.92 -2.24 -10.85
CA SER A 253 7.17 -3.18 -11.94
C SER A 253 5.93 -3.26 -12.83
N VAL A 254 6.13 -3.60 -14.10
CA VAL A 254 5.04 -3.78 -15.07
C VAL A 254 3.96 -4.71 -14.53
N THR A 255 4.34 -5.85 -13.93
CA THR A 255 3.40 -6.81 -13.35
C THR A 255 2.59 -6.25 -12.17
N VAL A 256 3.22 -5.45 -11.30
CA VAL A 256 2.50 -4.81 -10.18
C VAL A 256 1.54 -3.76 -10.71
N HIS A 257 1.97 -2.97 -11.68
CA HIS A 257 1.17 -1.96 -12.34
C HIS A 257 -0.05 -2.60 -13.04
N GLU A 258 0.14 -3.74 -13.70
CA GLU A 258 -0.93 -4.48 -14.38
C GLU A 258 -2.00 -4.97 -13.40
N LYS A 259 -1.60 -5.70 -12.37
CA LYS A 259 -2.53 -6.21 -11.34
C LYS A 259 -3.28 -5.09 -10.62
N THR A 260 -2.67 -3.91 -10.51
CA THR A 260 -3.23 -2.78 -9.77
C THR A 260 -4.17 -1.94 -10.63
N TYR A 261 -3.80 -1.66 -11.89
CA TYR A 261 -4.45 -0.66 -12.73
C TYR A 261 -5.22 -1.22 -13.92
N HIS A 262 -4.77 -2.34 -14.52
CA HIS A 262 -5.33 -2.85 -15.78
C HIS A 262 -6.81 -3.21 -15.65
N ARG A 263 -7.23 -3.80 -14.52
CA ARG A 263 -8.64 -4.15 -14.27
C ARG A 263 -9.63 -2.97 -14.33
N TRP A 264 -9.14 -1.73 -14.30
CA TRP A 264 -9.97 -0.52 -14.36
C TRP A 264 -10.06 0.09 -15.76
N ILE A 265 -9.30 -0.42 -16.73
CA ILE A 265 -9.34 0.09 -18.09
C ILE A 265 -10.64 -0.40 -18.73
N LYS A 266 -11.56 0.52 -18.98
CA LYS A 266 -12.83 0.24 -19.64
C LYS A 266 -12.65 0.21 -21.16
N ARG A 267 -13.63 -0.38 -21.86
CA ARG A 267 -13.65 -0.43 -23.33
C ARG A 267 -13.51 0.95 -23.95
N GLU A 268 -14.12 1.96 -23.36
CA GLU A 268 -14.11 3.34 -23.85
C GLU A 268 -12.71 3.96 -23.78
N THR A 269 -11.95 3.68 -22.72
CA THR A 269 -10.54 4.09 -22.62
C THR A 269 -9.70 3.41 -23.70
N HIS A 270 -9.89 2.10 -23.89
CA HIS A 270 -9.21 1.36 -24.96
C HIS A 270 -9.52 1.94 -26.34
N GLN A 271 -10.79 2.24 -26.62
CA GLN A 271 -11.20 2.82 -27.90
C GLN A 271 -10.57 4.19 -28.12
N ARG A 272 -10.59 5.08 -27.11
CA ARG A 272 -9.97 6.41 -27.21
C ARG A 272 -8.46 6.33 -27.46
N ALA A 273 -7.74 5.46 -26.75
CA ALA A 273 -6.31 5.24 -27.00
C ALA A 273 -6.05 4.67 -28.40
N PHE A 274 -6.88 3.72 -28.85
CA PHE A 274 -6.79 3.16 -30.21
C PHE A 274 -7.03 4.22 -31.28
N ASP A 275 -8.06 5.06 -31.13
CA ASP A 275 -8.39 6.13 -32.05
C ASP A 275 -7.26 7.16 -32.15
N ALA A 276 -6.63 7.52 -31.01
CA ALA A 276 -5.49 8.43 -30.98
C ALA A 276 -4.29 7.91 -31.79
N VAL A 277 -4.03 6.59 -31.77
CA VAL A 277 -2.96 5.98 -32.57
C VAL A 277 -3.37 5.82 -34.04
N MET A 278 -4.60 5.36 -34.28
CA MET A 278 -5.07 5.02 -35.63
C MET A 278 -5.33 6.24 -36.50
N TRP A 279 -5.69 7.36 -35.91
CA TRP A 279 -6.01 8.59 -36.63
C TRP A 279 -4.95 9.67 -36.50
N ARG A 280 -3.77 9.35 -35.95
CA ARG A 280 -2.64 10.29 -35.92
C ARG A 280 -2.24 10.70 -37.33
N GLU A 281 -1.91 11.98 -37.50
CA GLU A 281 -1.55 12.55 -38.81
C GLU A 281 -0.37 11.84 -39.46
N ALA A 282 0.63 11.45 -38.65
CA ALA A 282 1.84 10.76 -39.10
C ALA A 282 1.64 9.25 -39.37
N ARG A 283 0.41 8.74 -39.45
CA ARG A 283 0.17 7.31 -39.72
C ARG A 283 0.54 6.99 -41.17
N PRO A 284 1.40 5.98 -41.42
CA PRO A 284 1.68 5.52 -42.79
C PRO A 284 0.38 5.05 -43.46
N ARG A 285 0.07 5.64 -44.61
CA ARG A 285 -1.04 5.20 -45.47
C ARG A 285 -0.50 4.28 -46.56
N PRO A 286 -1.24 3.25 -46.99
CA PRO A 286 -0.87 2.49 -48.18
C PRO A 286 -0.69 3.48 -49.34
N GLY A 287 0.41 3.35 -50.09
CA GLY A 287 0.61 4.16 -51.29
C GLY A 287 -0.60 4.03 -52.23
N GLN A 288 -1.05 5.14 -52.82
CA GLN A 288 -2.09 5.09 -53.83
C GLN A 288 -1.57 4.22 -55.00
N ARG A 289 -2.35 3.19 -55.37
CA ARG A 289 -2.08 2.37 -56.54
C ARG A 289 -2.40 3.12 -57.81
#